data_AF-A0A2T6F1D7-F1
#
_entry.id   AF-A0A2T6F1D7-F1
#
_cell.length_a   1.000
_cell.length_b   1.000
_cell.length_c   1.000
_cell.angle_alpha   90.00
_cell.angle_beta   90.00
_cell.angle_gamma   90.00
#
_symmetry.space_group_name_H-M   'P 1'
#
loop_
_entity.id
_entity.type
_entity.pdbx_description
1 polymer ?
#
loop_
_entity_poly.entity_id
_entity_poly.type
_entity_poly.pdbx_seq_one_letter_code
_entity_poly.pdbx_strand_id
1 'polypeptide(L)'
;MTYEEYLDEVTTLLTEKYDLTDAAAIKHVMRAQAADFFTLHDDHPELRTQENAVLDAKKIFEEKNKSRPEAFHGRAKTPNK
;
A
#
# COMPACT_ATOMS: atom_id res chain seq x y z
N MET A 1 -6.11 2.09 -16.37
CA MET A 1 -4.74 1.54 -16.53
C MET A 1 -4.84 0.06 -16.87
N THR A 2 -3.80 -0.53 -17.44
CA THR A 2 -3.66 -2.00 -17.46
C THR A 2 -3.47 -2.53 -16.03
N TYR A 3 -3.56 -3.85 -15.86
CA TYR A 3 -3.37 -4.46 -14.54
C TYR A 3 -1.96 -4.20 -14.00
N GLU A 4 -0.94 -4.42 -14.82
CA GLU A 4 0.46 -4.22 -14.43
C GLU A 4 0.76 -2.74 -14.14
N GLU A 5 0.30 -1.80 -14.98
CA GLU A 5 0.44 -0.37 -14.72
C GLU A 5 -0.25 0.04 -13.41
N TYR A 6 -1.40 -0.57 -13.09
CA TYR A 6 -2.09 -0.31 -11.83
C TYR A 6 -1.30 -0.79 -10.62
N LEU A 7 -0.70 -1.99 -10.68
CA LEU A 7 0.13 -2.52 -9.59
C LEU A 7 1.43 -1.73 -9.42
N ASP A 8 2.04 -1.30 -10.52
CA ASP A 8 3.22 -0.44 -10.52
C ASP A 8 2.90 0.93 -9.90
N GLU A 9 1.74 1.52 -10.24
CA GLU A 9 1.27 2.77 -9.65
C GLU A 9 1.02 2.62 -8.14
N VAL A 10 0.34 1.56 -7.69
CA VAL A 10 0.16 1.28 -6.25
C VAL A 10 1.51 1.14 -5.54
N THR A 11 2.48 0.47 -6.18
CA THR A 11 3.84 0.30 -5.64
C THR A 11 4.57 1.64 -5.53
N THR A 12 4.49 2.47 -6.56
CA THR A 12 5.08 3.82 -6.58
C THR A 12 4.45 4.71 -5.51
N LEU A 13 3.14 4.67 -5.36
CA LEU A 13 2.46 5.44 -4.31
C LEU A 13 2.85 4.99 -2.90
N LEU A 14 3.14 3.70 -2.71
CA LEU A 14 3.65 3.18 -1.44
C LEU A 14 5.04 3.73 -1.09
N THR A 15 5.92 3.89 -2.07
CA THR A 15 7.26 4.45 -1.85
C THR A 15 7.17 5.96 -1.64
N GLU A 16 6.45 6.68 -2.49
CA GLU A 16 6.37 8.14 -2.47
C GLU A 16 5.59 8.70 -1.28
N LYS A 17 4.44 8.11 -0.92
CA LYS A 17 3.56 8.65 0.13
C LYS A 17 3.92 8.19 1.53
N TYR A 18 4.52 7.00 1.65
CA TYR A 18 4.73 6.34 2.94
C TYR A 18 6.20 6.03 3.25
N ASP A 19 7.14 6.52 2.44
CA ASP A 19 8.59 6.38 2.66
C ASP A 19 9.00 4.91 2.84
N LEU A 20 8.36 4.03 2.05
CA LEU A 20 8.74 2.63 1.97
C LEU A 20 9.87 2.48 0.94
N THR A 21 10.80 1.58 1.23
CA THR A 21 11.74 1.14 0.19
C THR A 21 11.00 0.37 -0.88
N ASP A 22 11.49 0.39 -2.12
CA ASP A 22 10.89 -0.34 -3.25
C ASP A 22 10.66 -1.82 -2.91
N ALA A 23 11.67 -2.47 -2.32
CA ALA A 23 11.57 -3.86 -1.89
C ALA A 23 10.46 -4.11 -0.85
N ALA A 24 10.23 -3.15 0.06
CA ALA A 24 9.14 -3.22 1.02
C ALA A 24 7.78 -3.01 0.33
N ALA A 25 7.66 -2.00 -0.53
CA ALA A 25 6.44 -1.71 -1.28
C ALA A 25 6.01 -2.91 -2.15
N ILE A 26 6.94 -3.46 -2.94
CA ILE A 26 6.72 -4.66 -3.76
C ILE A 26 6.24 -5.83 -2.90
N LYS A 27 6.91 -6.09 -1.76
CA LYS A 27 6.51 -7.18 -0.85
C LYS A 27 5.08 -6.99 -0.32
N HIS A 28 4.66 -5.74 -0.09
CA HIS A 28 3.31 -5.44 0.35
C HIS A 28 2.27 -5.68 -0.75
N VAL A 29 2.56 -5.26 -1.98
CA VAL A 29 1.68 -5.52 -3.14
C VAL A 29 1.58 -7.02 -3.43
N MET A 30 2.70 -7.76 -3.43
CA MET A 30 2.69 -9.22 -3.59
C MET A 30 1.86 -9.92 -2.52
N ARG A 31 1.93 -9.46 -1.27
CA ARG A 31 1.12 -10.01 -0.18
C ARG A 31 -0.37 -9.73 -0.38
N ALA A 32 -0.72 -8.54 -0.87
CA ALA A 32 -2.10 -8.18 -1.18
C ALA A 32 -2.63 -9.02 -2.35
N GLN A 33 -1.83 -9.24 -3.41
CA GLN A 33 -2.17 -10.14 -4.51
C GLN A 33 -2.43 -11.57 -4.01
N ALA A 34 -1.56 -12.11 -3.15
CA ALA A 34 -1.73 -13.45 -2.57
C ALA A 34 -2.94 -13.57 -1.62
N ALA A 35 -3.54 -12.45 -1.22
CA ALA A 35 -4.73 -12.39 -0.37
C ALA A 35 -5.99 -12.02 -1.17
N ASP A 36 -5.97 -12.16 -2.50
CA ASP A 36 -7.08 -11.87 -3.41
C ASP A 36 -7.58 -10.42 -3.32
N PHE A 37 -6.72 -9.49 -2.87
CA PHE A 37 -7.10 -8.08 -2.67
C PHE A 37 -7.46 -7.39 -4.00
N PHE A 38 -6.76 -7.74 -5.08
CA PHE A 38 -6.93 -7.11 -6.39
C PHE A 38 -7.88 -7.87 -7.33
N THR A 39 -8.53 -8.95 -6.89
CA THR A 39 -9.43 -9.75 -7.74
C THR A 39 -10.52 -8.89 -8.39
N LEU A 40 -11.08 -7.93 -7.64
CA LEU A 40 -12.08 -7.01 -8.20
C LEU A 40 -11.51 -6.13 -9.34
N HIS A 41 -10.23 -5.79 -9.31
CA HIS A 41 -9.57 -5.01 -10.37
C HIS A 41 -9.24 -5.85 -11.60
N ASP A 42 -9.18 -7.18 -11.45
CA ASP A 42 -9.03 -8.13 -12.55
C ASP A 42 -10.37 -8.24 -13.32
N ASP A 43 -11.47 -8.40 -12.59
CA ASP A 43 -12.82 -8.50 -13.15
C ASP A 43 -13.36 -7.16 -13.70
N HIS A 44 -12.97 -6.04 -13.08
CA HIS A 44 -13.45 -4.70 -13.40
C HIS A 44 -12.30 -3.75 -13.80
N PRO A 45 -11.90 -3.77 -15.08
CA PRO A 45 -10.93 -2.86 -15.67
C PRO A 45 -11.09 -1.38 -15.33
N GLU A 46 -12.34 -0.93 -15.21
CA GLU A 46 -12.75 0.44 -14.92
C GLU A 46 -12.35 0.90 -13.52
N LEU A 47 -12.09 -0.02 -12.58
CA LEU A 47 -11.63 0.31 -11.24
C LEU A 47 -10.14 0.62 -11.20
N ARG A 48 -9.38 0.35 -12.27
CA ARG A 48 -7.95 0.64 -12.35
C ARG A 48 -7.70 2.11 -12.69
N THR A 49 -8.16 2.99 -11.80
CA THR A 49 -8.02 4.46 -11.85
C THR A 49 -6.97 4.94 -10.86
N GLN A 50 -6.45 6.15 -11.10
CA GLN A 50 -5.48 6.77 -10.19
C GLN A 50 -6.02 6.92 -8.77
N GLU A 51 -7.30 7.30 -8.67
CA GLU A 51 -7.97 7.50 -7.38
C GLU A 51 -8.04 6.20 -6.59
N ASN A 52 -8.38 5.08 -7.24
CA ASN A 52 -8.39 3.77 -6.59
C ASN A 52 -6.98 3.30 -6.21
N ALA A 53 -5.96 3.56 -7.04
CA ALA A 53 -4.58 3.21 -6.69
C ALA A 53 -4.12 3.91 -5.39
N VAL A 54 -4.50 5.17 -5.20
CA VAL A 54 -4.23 5.92 -3.95
C VAL A 54 -4.96 5.30 -2.75
N LEU A 55 -6.21 4.90 -2.92
CA LEU A 55 -7.00 4.26 -1.85
C LEU A 55 -6.42 2.90 -1.45
N ASP A 56 -6.01 2.11 -2.42
CA ASP A 56 -5.45 0.78 -2.20
C ASP A 56 -4.06 0.85 -1.56
N ALA A 57 -3.19 1.75 -2.03
CA ALA A 57 -1.89 1.99 -1.40
C ALA A 57 -2.06 2.37 0.10
N LYS A 58 -3.03 3.23 0.40
CA LYS A 58 -3.37 3.60 1.79
C LYS A 58 -3.83 2.38 2.59
N LYS A 59 -4.76 1.60 2.06
CA LYS A 59 -5.32 0.43 2.75
C LYS A 59 -4.25 -0.62 3.05
N ILE A 60 -3.39 -0.92 2.08
CA ILE A 60 -2.25 -1.83 2.22
C ILE A 60 -1.29 -1.37 3.33
N PHE A 61 -0.97 -0.06 3.37
CA PHE A 61 -0.12 0.50 4.41
C PHE A 61 -0.76 0.43 5.81
N GLU A 62 -2.07 0.67 5.91
CA GLU A 62 -2.80 0.58 7.17
C GLU A 62 -2.88 -0.85 7.71
N GLU A 63 -3.13 -1.85 6.85
CA GLU A 63 -3.19 -3.27 7.24
C GLU A 63 -1.84 -3.81 7.73
N LYS A 64 -0.74 -3.34 7.15
CA LYS A 64 0.61 -3.58 7.67
C LYS A 64 0.75 -3.11 9.13
N ASN A 65 0.26 -1.90 9.44
CA ASN A 65 0.43 -1.31 10.77
C ASN A 65 -0.48 -1.96 11.82
N LYS A 66 -1.65 -2.47 11.42
CA LYS A 66 -2.52 -3.28 12.30
C LYS A 66 -1.87 -4.59 12.74
N SER A 67 -1.06 -5.19 11.86
CA SER A 67 -0.33 -6.44 12.16
C SER A 67 0.95 -6.22 13.00
N ARG A 68 1.40 -4.98 13.19
CA ARG A 68 2.59 -4.59 14.00
C ARG A 68 2.32 -3.25 14.72
N PRO A 69 1.54 -3.26 15.83
CA PRO A 69 1.20 -2.03 16.56
C PRO A 69 2.42 -1.32 17.17
N GLU A 70 3.52 -2.02 17.42
CA GLU A 70 4.76 -1.46 17.99
C GLU A 70 5.51 -0.51 17.05
N ALA A 71 5.30 -0.60 15.73
CA ALA A 71 5.97 0.26 14.75
C ALA A 71 5.30 1.65 14.59
N PHE A 72 4.08 1.84 15.12
CA PHE A 72 3.31 3.07 14.92
C PHE A 72 3.51 4.13 16.03
N HIS A 73 4.29 3.84 17.08
CA HIS A 73 4.62 4.81 18.14
C HIS A 73 5.85 5.69 17.84
N GLY A 74 6.44 5.58 16.65
CA GLY A 74 7.62 6.33 16.24
C GLY A 74 7.35 7.77 15.77
N ARG A 75 6.61 8.58 16.55
CA ARG A 75 6.67 10.07 16.54
C ARG A 75 5.89 10.69 17.71
N ALA A 76 5.87 10.07 18.88
CA ALA A 76 5.59 10.82 20.11
C ALA A 76 6.87 11.55 20.50
N LYS A 77 6.89 12.88 20.34
CA LYS A 77 7.97 13.74 20.85
C LYS A 77 8.19 13.42 22.33
N THR A 78 9.36 12.92 22.68
CA THR A 78 9.80 12.80 24.08
C THR A 78 9.85 14.20 24.70
N PRO A 79 9.08 14.52 25.76
CA PRO A 79 9.38 15.67 26.59
C PRO A 79 10.56 15.31 27.49
N ASN A 80 11.64 16.05 27.33
CA ASN A 80 12.85 15.98 28.12
C ASN A 80 12.50 16.20 29.61
N LYS A 81 12.99 15.33 30.51
CA LYS A 81 13.16 15.68 31.92
C LYS A 81 14.38 14.99 32.50
#